data_AF-A0A117SCL0-F1
#
_entry.id   AF-A0A117SCL0-F1
#
_cell.length_a   1.000
_cell.length_b   1.000
_cell.length_c   1.000
_cell.angle_alpha   90.00
_cell.angle_beta   90.00
_cell.angle_gamma   90.00
#
_symmetry.space_group_name_H-M   'P 1'
#
loop_
_entity.id
_entity.type
_entity.pdbx_description
1 polymer ?
#
loop_
_entity_poly.entity_id
_entity_poly.type
_entity_poly.pdbx_seq_one_letter_code
_entity_poly.pdbx_strand_id
1 'polypeptide(L)'
;MRIVIIGGGQGGAAILRTLHNLSSVTIEGIVDINEQAPGIQLAKELGIFHSNQIEKMLNREVDLIIEVTGVPAVIQQIETYNIHKAKIVSSEVANLMMILVDQQEELTKKLEHQLNEIKSVGDVTIQSVNKMKASIGETTSLSNSLNAFAVTTMEHVKETDHIIGFISKITQQTNILGLNASIEAARAGEHGRGFAVVAKEVQKLANNSNEFTEKIAEILGRIKDEVFTVTKEIEALNNLTEDQKKVGEDLEQAMIRLVNNIEK
;
A
#
# COMPACT_ATOMS: atom_id res chain seq x y z
N MET A 1 36.89 -17.83 26.90
CA MET A 1 38.24 -17.51 26.38
C MET A 1 38.71 -16.25 27.07
N ARG A 2 39.85 -16.31 27.78
CA ARG A 2 40.43 -15.20 28.53
C ARG A 2 41.35 -14.38 27.65
N ILE A 3 41.08 -13.07 27.55
CA ILE A 3 41.77 -12.17 26.62
C ILE A 3 42.38 -10.99 27.38
N VAL A 4 43.57 -10.56 26.96
CA VAL A 4 44.15 -9.26 27.33
C VAL A 4 44.30 -8.39 26.10
N ILE A 5 44.01 -7.09 26.24
CA ILE A 5 44.20 -6.10 25.20
C ILE A 5 45.42 -5.23 25.55
N ILE A 6 46.37 -5.09 24.64
CA ILE A 6 47.57 -4.26 24.81
C ILE A 6 47.50 -3.13 23.81
N GLY A 7 47.39 -1.91 24.33
CA GLY A 7 46.98 -0.71 23.60
C GLY A 7 45.54 -0.34 23.96
N GLY A 8 45.37 0.77 24.68
CA GLY A 8 44.12 1.33 25.16
C GLY A 8 43.70 2.61 24.43
N GLY A 9 44.31 2.92 23.28
CA GLY A 9 43.84 3.95 22.35
C GLY A 9 42.42 3.66 21.81
N GLN A 10 42.01 4.37 20.76
CA GLN A 10 40.66 4.23 20.19
C GLN A 10 40.36 2.79 19.73
N GLY A 11 41.30 2.13 19.05
CA GLY A 11 41.14 0.74 18.63
C GLY A 11 41.04 -0.25 19.80
N GLY A 12 41.85 -0.04 20.85
CA GLY A 12 41.77 -0.84 22.08
C GLY A 12 40.43 -0.71 22.79
N ALA A 13 39.89 0.51 22.85
CA ALA A 13 38.57 0.79 23.41
C ALA A 13 37.44 0.14 22.59
N ALA A 14 37.52 0.19 21.25
CA ALA A 14 36.54 -0.42 20.36
C ALA A 14 36.51 -1.95 20.50
N ILE A 15 37.69 -2.59 20.54
CA ILE A 15 37.82 -4.04 20.76
C ILE A 15 37.31 -4.41 22.16
N LEU A 16 37.66 -3.64 23.19
CA LEU A 16 37.19 -3.83 24.56
C LEU A 16 35.65 -3.81 24.63
N ARG A 17 35.02 -2.78 24.06
CA ARG A 17 33.55 -2.63 24.05
C ARG A 17 32.86 -3.79 23.34
N THR A 18 33.42 -4.20 22.20
CA THR A 18 32.85 -5.27 21.36
C THR A 18 32.92 -6.61 22.05
N LEU A 19 34.09 -6.96 22.59
CA LEU A 19 34.34 -8.28 23.16
C LEU A 19 33.74 -8.45 24.56
N HIS A 20 33.52 -7.36 25.31
CA HIS A 20 32.97 -7.42 26.66
C HIS A 20 31.54 -7.99 26.69
N ASN A 21 30.76 -7.77 25.64
CA ASN A 21 29.37 -8.22 25.55
C ASN A 21 29.23 -9.68 25.09
N LEU A 22 30.34 -10.36 24.77
CA LEU A 22 30.31 -11.76 24.34
C LEU A 22 30.42 -12.71 25.54
N SER A 23 29.38 -13.50 25.79
CA SER A 23 29.34 -14.47 26.90
C SER A 23 30.44 -15.53 26.87
N SER A 24 31.05 -15.76 25.71
CA SER A 24 32.14 -16.72 25.50
C SER A 24 33.54 -16.13 25.77
N VAL A 25 33.63 -14.82 26.03
CA VAL A 25 34.88 -14.07 26.22
C VAL A 25 34.93 -13.46 27.62
N THR A 26 36.09 -13.55 28.25
CA THR A 26 36.38 -12.88 29.52
C THR A 26 37.58 -11.98 29.29
N ILE A 27 37.41 -10.67 29.51
CA ILE A 27 38.49 -9.70 29.36
C ILE A 27 39.21 -9.58 30.70
N GLU A 28 40.41 -10.16 30.77
CA GLU A 28 41.24 -10.20 31.98
C GLU A 28 41.90 -8.85 32.28
N GLY A 29 42.08 -8.02 31.25
CA GLY A 29 42.47 -6.64 31.41
C GLY A 29 42.92 -5.94 30.14
N ILE A 30 43.16 -4.64 30.29
CA ILE A 30 43.69 -3.78 29.23
C ILE A 30 44.94 -3.04 29.71
N VAL A 31 45.93 -2.88 28.83
CA VAL A 31 47.18 -2.18 29.16
C VAL A 31 47.41 -1.02 28.21
N ASP A 32 47.72 0.15 28.74
CA ASP A 32 48.22 1.28 27.96
C ASP A 32 49.12 2.15 28.83
N ILE A 33 50.23 2.63 28.27
CA ILE A 33 51.15 3.54 28.96
C ILE A 33 50.46 4.84 29.40
N ASN A 34 49.42 5.25 28.66
CA ASN A 34 48.60 6.41 28.96
C ASN A 34 47.36 5.99 29.78
N GLU A 35 47.35 6.33 31.07
CA GLU A 35 46.22 6.03 31.97
C GLU A 35 44.92 6.79 31.63
N GLN A 36 45.01 7.80 30.76
CA GLN A 36 43.89 8.55 30.22
C GLN A 36 43.45 8.05 28.85
N ALA A 37 44.02 6.94 28.36
CA ALA A 37 43.61 6.38 27.09
C ALA A 37 42.13 5.91 27.15
N PRO A 38 41.35 6.08 26.06
CA PRO A 38 39.92 5.78 26.04
C PRO A 38 39.55 4.37 26.53
N GLY A 39 40.37 3.37 26.17
CA GLY A 39 40.17 1.99 26.60
C GLY A 39 40.43 1.77 28.09
N ILE A 40 41.37 2.52 28.68
CA ILE A 40 41.61 2.50 30.13
C ILE A 40 40.44 3.12 30.89
N GLN A 41 39.89 4.23 30.39
CA GLN A 41 38.70 4.86 30.97
C GLN A 41 37.48 3.92 30.90
N LEU A 42 37.25 3.30 29.74
CA LEU A 42 36.19 2.32 29.56
C LEU A 42 36.37 1.10 30.48
N ALA A 43 37.60 0.60 30.65
CA ALA A 43 37.85 -0.51 31.58
C ALA A 43 37.57 -0.14 33.04
N LYS A 44 37.85 1.10 33.45
CA LYS A 44 37.48 1.60 34.80
C LYS A 44 35.97 1.59 35.00
N GLU A 45 35.21 2.06 34.01
CA GLU A 45 33.74 2.08 34.05
C GLU A 45 33.15 0.66 34.14
N LEU A 46 33.73 -0.28 33.39
CA LEU A 46 33.29 -1.68 33.35
C LEU A 46 33.85 -2.54 34.49
N GLY A 47 34.66 -1.99 35.39
CA GLY A 47 35.31 -2.74 36.48
C GLY A 47 36.33 -3.78 35.99
N ILE A 48 36.85 -3.62 34.77
CA ILE A 48 37.85 -4.49 34.17
C ILE A 48 39.24 -4.04 34.65
N PHE A 49 40.10 -5.02 34.92
CA PHE A 49 41.47 -4.71 35.34
C PHE A 49 42.20 -3.91 34.25
N HIS A 50 42.96 -2.92 34.67
CA HIS A 50 43.74 -2.08 33.77
C HIS A 50 45.11 -1.77 34.36
N SER A 51 46.10 -1.55 33.51
CA SER A 51 47.44 -1.17 33.94
C SER A 51 48.17 -0.29 32.91
N ASN A 52 49.21 0.39 33.38
CA ASN A 52 50.21 1.04 32.55
C ASN A 52 51.45 0.17 32.30
N GLN A 53 51.46 -1.05 32.85
CA GLN A 53 52.58 -1.98 32.80
C GLN A 53 52.11 -3.33 32.23
N ILE A 54 52.75 -3.77 31.13
CA ILE A 54 52.39 -4.99 30.41
C ILE A 54 52.67 -6.23 31.27
N GLU A 55 53.72 -6.20 32.10
CA GLU A 55 54.17 -7.33 32.91
C GLU A 55 53.10 -7.78 33.92
N LYS A 56 52.29 -6.84 34.43
CA LYS A 56 51.20 -7.12 35.37
C LYS A 56 50.10 -7.98 34.76
N MET A 57 49.92 -7.93 33.44
CA MET A 57 48.94 -8.72 32.71
C MET A 57 49.47 -10.03 32.19
N LEU A 58 50.72 -10.07 31.74
CA LEU A 58 51.30 -11.26 31.14
C LEU A 58 51.72 -12.33 32.16
N ASN A 59 51.72 -11.99 33.45
CA ASN A 59 51.86 -12.92 34.58
C ASN A 59 50.53 -13.59 35.00
N ARG A 60 49.42 -13.33 34.29
CA ARG A 60 48.13 -14.00 34.51
C ARG A 60 47.92 -15.11 33.50
N GLU A 61 47.04 -16.05 33.83
CA GLU A 61 46.60 -17.05 32.85
C GLU A 61 45.65 -16.43 31.83
N VAL A 62 46.16 -16.24 30.62
CA VAL A 62 45.46 -15.63 29.49
C VAL A 62 45.56 -16.58 28.30
N ASP A 63 44.48 -16.73 27.54
CA ASP A 63 44.46 -17.62 26.37
C ASP A 63 44.90 -16.87 25.10
N LEU A 64 44.58 -15.58 25.01
CA LEU A 64 44.82 -14.72 23.84
C LEU A 64 45.25 -13.29 24.25
N ILE A 65 46.28 -12.77 23.60
CA ILE A 65 46.74 -11.38 23.74
C ILE A 65 46.47 -10.66 22.42
N ILE A 66 45.74 -9.54 22.48
CA ILE A 66 45.46 -8.70 21.32
C ILE A 66 46.34 -7.46 21.40
N GLU A 67 47.34 -7.37 20.53
CA GLU A 67 48.22 -6.22 20.41
C GLU A 67 47.60 -5.21 19.44
N VAL A 68 47.34 -3.99 19.91
CA VAL A 68 46.62 -2.93 19.19
C VAL A 68 47.45 -1.64 19.15
N THR A 69 48.72 -1.69 19.57
CA THR A 69 49.60 -0.52 19.60
C THR A 69 50.21 -0.21 18.23
N GLY A 70 50.40 -1.23 17.38
CA GLY A 70 51.10 -1.09 16.10
C GLY A 70 52.61 -0.89 16.23
N VAL A 71 53.17 -1.14 17.43
CA VAL A 71 54.57 -0.89 17.74
C VAL A 71 55.33 -2.22 17.80
N PRO A 72 56.30 -2.47 16.89
CA PRO A 72 57.05 -3.74 16.88
C PRO A 72 57.76 -4.06 18.19
N ALA A 73 58.23 -3.05 18.91
CA ALA A 73 58.86 -3.22 20.22
C ALA A 73 57.90 -3.78 21.28
N VAL A 74 56.60 -3.51 21.17
CA VAL A 74 55.58 -4.04 22.07
C VAL A 74 55.40 -5.54 21.84
N ILE A 75 55.44 -6.02 20.60
CA ILE A 75 55.41 -7.46 20.30
C ILE A 75 56.61 -8.17 20.93
N GLN A 76 57.81 -7.60 20.81
CA GLN A 76 59.01 -8.16 21.45
C GLN A 76 58.89 -8.20 22.99
N GLN A 77 58.29 -7.17 23.59
CA GLN A 77 58.00 -7.17 25.02
C GLN A 77 56.97 -8.24 25.40
N ILE A 78 55.91 -8.39 24.60
CA ILE A 78 54.91 -9.45 24.80
C ILE A 78 55.58 -10.82 24.76
N GLU A 79 56.39 -11.12 23.73
CA GLU A 79 57.10 -12.39 23.61
C GLU A 79 58.04 -12.66 24.79
N THR A 80 58.67 -11.61 25.34
CA THR A 80 59.57 -11.71 26.50
C THR A 80 58.83 -12.08 27.78
N TYR A 81 57.65 -11.50 28.01
CA TYR A 81 56.88 -11.65 29.25
C TYR A 81 55.72 -12.67 29.16
N ASN A 82 55.43 -13.21 27.98
CA ASN A 82 54.38 -14.20 27.74
C ASN A 82 54.78 -15.60 28.23
N ILE A 83 55.00 -15.72 29.54
CA ILE A 83 55.46 -16.94 30.23
C ILE A 83 54.46 -18.09 30.07
N HIS A 84 53.17 -17.78 29.95
CA HIS A 84 52.08 -18.74 29.76
C HIS A 84 51.83 -19.15 28.29
N LYS A 85 52.63 -18.63 27.34
CA LYS A 85 52.51 -18.92 25.90
C LYS A 85 51.09 -18.70 25.33
N ALA A 86 50.43 -17.64 25.77
CA ALA A 86 49.16 -17.18 25.19
C ALA A 86 49.34 -16.90 23.68
N LYS A 87 48.29 -17.13 22.89
CA LYS A 87 48.31 -16.80 21.46
C LYS A 87 48.35 -15.29 21.27
N ILE A 88 49.11 -14.78 20.31
CA ILE A 88 49.24 -13.35 20.04
C ILE A 88 48.49 -13.02 18.75
N VAL A 89 47.62 -12.01 18.81
CA VAL A 89 47.02 -11.35 17.65
C VAL A 89 47.82 -10.08 17.40
N SER A 90 48.40 -9.96 16.20
CA SER A 90 49.20 -8.79 15.84
C SER A 90 48.32 -7.56 15.56
N SER A 91 48.92 -6.38 15.63
CA SER A 91 48.26 -5.12 15.27
C SER A 91 47.61 -5.10 13.89
N GLU A 92 48.13 -5.79 12.88
CA GLU A 92 47.48 -5.84 11.56
C GLU A 92 46.12 -6.56 11.62
N VAL A 93 46.07 -7.66 12.36
CA VAL A 93 44.83 -8.42 12.56
C VAL A 93 43.87 -7.66 13.47
N ALA A 94 44.38 -7.00 14.52
CA ALA A 94 43.58 -6.16 15.40
C ALA A 94 42.99 -4.94 14.66
N ASN A 95 43.75 -4.32 13.76
CA ASN A 95 43.27 -3.24 12.91
C ASN A 95 42.16 -3.71 11.96
N LEU A 96 42.31 -4.90 11.36
CA LEU A 96 41.23 -5.51 10.57
C LEU A 96 39.97 -5.76 11.41
N MET A 97 40.12 -6.25 12.65
CA MET A 97 38.99 -6.41 13.58
C MET A 97 38.29 -5.08 13.85
N MET A 98 39.04 -3.99 14.06
CA MET A 98 38.48 -2.66 14.28
C MET A 98 37.66 -2.18 13.08
N ILE A 99 38.19 -2.31 11.86
CA ILE A 99 37.47 -1.94 10.63
C ILE A 99 36.15 -2.74 10.52
N LEU A 100 36.18 -4.04 10.83
CA LEU A 100 34.98 -4.88 10.80
C LEU A 100 33.94 -4.46 11.85
N VAL A 101 34.38 -4.08 13.05
CA VAL A 101 33.49 -3.56 14.11
C VAL A 101 32.85 -2.24 13.70
N ASP A 102 33.63 -1.30 13.17
CA ASP A 102 33.12 0.00 12.72
C ASP A 102 32.09 -0.19 11.58
N GLN A 103 32.38 -1.07 10.63
CA GLN A 103 31.44 -1.44 9.56
C GLN A 103 30.16 -2.09 10.11
N GLN A 104 30.27 -2.94 11.14
CA GLN A 104 29.12 -3.57 11.78
C GLN A 104 28.25 -2.55 12.52
N GLU A 105 28.85 -1.58 13.22
CA GLU A 105 28.12 -0.52 13.90
C GLU A 105 27.37 0.37 12.89
N GLU A 106 28.03 0.74 11.78
CA GLU A 106 27.40 1.51 10.71
C GLU A 106 26.23 0.75 10.06
N LEU A 107 26.41 -0.55 9.81
CA LEU A 107 25.36 -1.42 9.27
C LEU A 107 24.17 -1.51 10.24
N THR A 108 24.43 -1.60 11.54
CA THR A 108 23.38 -1.66 12.57
C THR A 108 22.55 -0.38 12.58
N LYS A 109 23.19 0.79 12.55
CA LYS A 109 22.49 2.09 12.46
C LYS A 109 21.65 2.22 11.20
N LYS A 110 22.19 1.77 10.06
CA LYS A 110 21.46 1.74 8.78
C LYS A 110 20.23 0.82 8.88
N LEU A 111 20.36 -0.34 9.50
CA LEU A 111 19.26 -1.28 9.68
C LEU A 111 18.16 -0.72 10.59
N GLU A 112 18.52 -0.10 11.72
CA GLU A 112 17.56 0.57 12.62
C GLU A 112 16.79 1.68 11.89
N HIS A 113 17.48 2.48 11.09
CA HIS A 113 16.83 3.51 10.28
C HIS A 113 15.84 2.91 9.28
N GLN A 114 16.25 1.88 8.54
CA GLN A 114 15.38 1.19 7.59
C GLN A 114 14.16 0.54 8.26
N LEU A 115 14.32 -0.05 9.46
CA LEU A 115 13.19 -0.63 10.20
C LEU A 115 12.15 0.43 10.59
N ASN A 116 12.60 1.61 11.00
CA ASN A 116 11.70 2.73 11.31
C ASN A 116 10.95 3.22 10.05
N GLU A 117 11.62 3.31 8.90
CA GLU A 117 10.97 3.64 7.64
C GLU A 117 9.92 2.59 7.25
N ILE A 118 10.27 1.30 7.33
CA ILE A 118 9.35 0.21 7.03
C ILE A 118 8.12 0.26 7.93
N LYS A 119 8.29 0.53 9.24
CA LYS A 119 7.17 0.68 10.17
C LYS A 119 6.25 1.83 9.77
N SER A 120 6.82 2.99 9.43
CA SER A 120 6.05 4.14 8.95
C SER A 120 5.28 3.84 7.66
N VAL A 121 5.90 3.11 6.71
CA VAL A 121 5.24 2.66 5.48
C VAL A 121 4.11 1.68 5.78
N GLY A 122 4.31 0.77 6.74
CA GLY A 122 3.28 -0.14 7.22
C GLY A 122 2.05 0.60 7.75
N ASP A 123 2.25 1.58 8.63
CA ASP A 123 1.16 2.40 9.20
C ASP A 123 0.38 3.15 8.12
N VAL A 124 1.08 3.80 7.18
CA VAL A 124 0.44 4.50 6.05
C VAL A 124 -0.33 3.52 5.16
N THR A 125 0.20 2.32 4.96
CA THR A 125 -0.48 1.30 4.16
C THR A 125 -1.76 0.81 4.84
N ILE A 126 -1.74 0.55 6.15
CA ILE A 126 -2.94 0.16 6.92
C ILE A 126 -4.01 1.26 6.86
N GLN A 127 -3.62 2.52 7.02
CA GLN A 127 -4.55 3.65 6.87
C GLN A 127 -5.14 3.72 5.45
N SER A 128 -4.32 3.45 4.43
CA SER A 128 -4.77 3.44 3.04
C SER A 128 -5.76 2.30 2.76
N VAL A 129 -5.53 1.12 3.33
CA VAL A 129 -6.48 -0.01 3.28
C VAL A 129 -7.83 0.36 3.92
N ASN A 130 -7.81 1.03 5.08
CA ASN A 130 -9.05 1.45 5.73
C ASN A 130 -9.84 2.48 4.91
N LYS A 131 -9.15 3.45 4.29
CA LYS A 131 -9.78 4.40 3.36
C LYS A 131 -10.37 3.68 2.14
N MET A 132 -9.65 2.70 1.60
CA MET A 132 -10.14 1.87 0.50
C MET A 132 -11.40 1.10 0.88
N LYS A 133 -11.45 0.48 2.06
CA LYS A 133 -12.65 -0.21 2.58
C LYS A 133 -13.85 0.73 2.68
N ALA A 134 -13.66 1.96 3.16
CA ALA A 134 -14.72 2.96 3.21
C ALA A 134 -15.21 3.35 1.81
N SER A 135 -14.28 3.61 0.88
CA SER A 135 -14.61 3.92 -0.53
C SER A 135 -15.37 2.78 -1.21
N ILE A 136 -14.99 1.52 -0.97
CA ILE A 136 -15.71 0.33 -1.46
C ILE A 136 -17.16 0.32 -0.97
N GLY A 137 -17.38 0.66 0.31
CA GLY A 137 -18.73 0.77 0.88
C GLY A 137 -19.57 1.84 0.19
N GLU A 138 -18.99 3.02 -0.06
CA GLU A 138 -19.64 4.11 -0.80
C GLU A 138 -19.98 3.71 -2.24
N THR A 139 -19.03 3.09 -2.96
CA THR A 139 -19.22 2.60 -4.32
C THR A 139 -20.32 1.55 -4.39
N THR A 140 -20.39 0.63 -3.42
CA THR A 140 -21.45 -0.38 -3.34
C THR A 140 -22.83 0.27 -3.15
N SER A 141 -22.92 1.27 -2.27
CA SER A 141 -24.15 2.02 -2.03
C SER A 141 -24.62 2.79 -3.28
N LEU A 142 -23.67 3.42 -3.98
CA LEU A 142 -23.93 4.10 -5.24
C LEU A 142 -24.41 3.13 -6.32
N SER A 143 -23.76 1.98 -6.46
CA SER A 143 -24.15 0.91 -7.39
C SER A 143 -25.60 0.45 -7.17
N ASN A 144 -25.98 0.22 -5.91
CA ASN A 144 -27.36 -0.15 -5.55
C ASN A 144 -28.36 0.96 -5.92
N SER A 145 -27.98 2.23 -5.69
CA SER A 145 -28.83 3.38 -6.03
C SER A 145 -29.02 3.54 -7.53
N LEU A 146 -27.95 3.35 -8.32
CA LEU A 146 -28.00 3.36 -9.78
C LEU A 146 -28.83 2.21 -10.33
N ASN A 147 -28.77 1.03 -9.71
CA ASN A 147 -29.58 -0.11 -10.12
C ASN A 147 -31.08 0.16 -9.86
N ALA A 148 -31.42 0.70 -8.69
CA ALA A 148 -32.80 1.10 -8.37
C ALA A 148 -33.31 2.18 -9.33
N PHE A 149 -32.46 3.16 -9.67
CA PHE A 149 -32.76 4.17 -10.68
C PHE A 149 -33.04 3.53 -12.04
N ALA A 150 -32.18 2.65 -12.54
CA ALA A 150 -32.35 1.96 -13.81
C ALA A 150 -33.66 1.15 -13.87
N VAL A 151 -33.99 0.42 -12.81
CA VAL A 151 -35.27 -0.32 -12.69
C VAL A 151 -36.46 0.64 -12.78
N THR A 152 -36.44 1.72 -12.01
CA THR A 152 -37.53 2.72 -11.98
C THR A 152 -37.70 3.40 -13.34
N THR A 153 -36.60 3.78 -14.00
CA THR A 153 -36.63 4.36 -15.35
C THR A 153 -37.23 3.38 -16.36
N MET A 154 -36.89 2.09 -16.28
CA MET A 154 -37.48 1.08 -17.16
C MET A 154 -38.98 0.89 -16.94
N GLU A 155 -39.47 1.04 -15.71
CA GLU A 155 -40.91 1.04 -15.42
C GLU A 155 -41.61 2.25 -16.06
N HIS A 156 -41.06 3.45 -15.89
CA HIS A 156 -41.60 4.67 -16.52
C HIS A 156 -41.61 4.59 -18.04
N VAL A 157 -40.56 4.01 -18.63
CA VAL A 157 -40.49 3.78 -20.07
C VAL A 157 -41.58 2.82 -20.54
N LYS A 158 -41.81 1.71 -19.81
CA LYS A 158 -42.90 0.76 -20.13
C LYS A 158 -44.28 1.41 -20.03
N GLU A 159 -44.50 2.23 -19.00
CA GLU A 159 -45.75 2.97 -18.84
C GLU A 159 -45.98 3.95 -20.00
N THR A 160 -44.93 4.69 -20.39
CA THR A 160 -45.00 5.62 -21.52
C THR A 160 -45.25 4.89 -22.84
N ASP A 161 -44.62 3.73 -23.05
CA ASP A 161 -44.84 2.86 -24.21
C ASP A 161 -46.32 2.44 -24.31
N HIS A 162 -46.94 2.12 -23.18
CA HIS A 162 -48.37 1.78 -23.12
C HIS A 162 -49.26 2.98 -23.50
N ILE A 163 -48.95 4.17 -23.00
CA ILE A 163 -49.67 5.41 -23.31
C ILE A 163 -49.56 5.72 -24.82
N ILE A 164 -48.36 5.63 -25.39
CA ILE A 164 -48.13 5.86 -26.82
C ILE A 164 -48.89 4.85 -27.68
N GLY A 165 -48.90 3.57 -27.29
CA GLY A 165 -49.72 2.55 -27.95
C GLY A 165 -51.23 2.86 -27.90
N PHE A 166 -51.72 3.45 -26.81
CA PHE A 166 -53.11 3.88 -26.71
C PHE A 166 -53.41 5.11 -27.58
N ILE A 167 -52.51 6.11 -27.61
CA ILE A 167 -52.66 7.29 -28.48
C ILE A 167 -52.67 6.86 -29.95
N SER A 168 -51.76 5.97 -30.36
CA SER A 168 -51.72 5.43 -31.73
C SER A 168 -53.03 4.75 -32.15
N LYS A 169 -53.71 4.06 -31.22
CA LYS A 169 -55.06 3.52 -31.48
C LYS A 169 -56.11 4.61 -31.66
N ILE A 170 -56.08 5.65 -30.83
CA ILE A 170 -57.01 6.79 -30.94
C ILE A 170 -56.83 7.54 -32.25
N THR A 171 -55.60 7.83 -32.64
CA THR A 171 -55.27 8.52 -33.89
C THR A 171 -55.67 7.69 -35.10
N GLN A 172 -55.46 6.37 -35.09
CA GLN A 172 -55.95 5.48 -36.15
C GLN A 172 -57.48 5.48 -36.26
N GLN A 173 -58.20 5.40 -35.14
CA GLN A 173 -59.67 5.51 -35.12
C GLN A 173 -60.15 6.88 -35.61
N THR A 174 -59.49 7.95 -35.18
CA THR A 174 -59.79 9.33 -35.59
C THR A 174 -59.58 9.53 -37.10
N ASN A 175 -58.54 8.92 -37.66
CA ASN A 175 -58.29 8.94 -39.10
C ASN A 175 -59.41 8.26 -39.89
N ILE A 176 -59.89 7.09 -39.41
CA ILE A 176 -61.03 6.38 -40.00
C ILE A 176 -62.33 7.21 -39.88
N LEU A 177 -62.56 7.86 -38.73
CA LEU A 177 -63.69 8.77 -38.54
C LEU A 177 -63.64 9.95 -39.53
N GLY A 178 -62.47 10.57 -39.70
CA GLY A 178 -62.24 11.63 -40.68
C GLY A 178 -62.50 11.14 -42.12
N LEU A 179 -62.08 9.92 -42.46
CA LEU A 179 -62.37 9.30 -43.75
C LEU A 179 -63.87 9.09 -43.99
N ASN A 180 -64.58 8.53 -43.01
CA ASN A 180 -66.02 8.35 -43.11
C ASN A 180 -66.74 9.70 -43.28
N ALA A 181 -66.31 10.74 -42.55
CA ALA A 181 -66.84 12.10 -42.69
C ALA A 181 -66.55 12.71 -44.07
N SER A 182 -65.35 12.50 -44.63
CA SER A 182 -65.03 12.94 -46.00
C SER A 182 -65.91 12.26 -47.05
N ILE A 183 -66.20 10.97 -46.89
CA ILE A 183 -67.08 10.20 -47.79
C ILE A 183 -68.51 10.76 -47.73
N GLU A 184 -69.05 10.98 -46.52
CA GLU A 184 -70.42 11.49 -46.36
C GLU A 184 -70.54 12.95 -46.85
N ALA A 185 -69.51 13.77 -46.64
CA ALA A 185 -69.44 15.12 -47.19
C ALA A 185 -69.44 15.13 -48.72
N ALA A 186 -68.73 14.19 -49.37
CA ALA A 186 -68.77 14.03 -50.82
C ALA A 186 -70.16 13.58 -51.30
N ARG A 187 -70.83 12.70 -50.55
CA ARG A 187 -72.18 12.20 -50.84
C ARG A 187 -73.24 13.29 -50.78
N ALA A 188 -73.09 14.25 -49.86
CA ALA A 188 -73.96 15.42 -49.74
C ALA A 188 -73.76 16.49 -50.85
N GLY A 189 -72.78 16.29 -51.75
CA GLY A 189 -72.53 17.18 -52.88
C GLY A 189 -72.19 18.62 -52.45
N GLU A 190 -72.88 19.60 -53.03
CA GLU A 190 -72.65 21.02 -52.73
C GLU A 190 -72.91 21.39 -51.26
N HIS A 191 -73.87 20.72 -50.60
CA HIS A 191 -74.19 20.95 -49.19
C HIS A 191 -73.10 20.42 -48.23
N GLY A 192 -72.23 19.52 -48.70
CA GLY A 192 -71.16 18.91 -47.91
C GLY A 192 -69.81 19.61 -47.98
N ARG A 193 -69.64 20.65 -48.81
CA ARG A 193 -68.33 21.28 -49.06
C ARG A 193 -67.61 21.75 -47.79
N GLY A 194 -68.33 22.38 -46.85
CA GLY A 194 -67.75 22.81 -45.57
C GLY A 194 -67.29 21.64 -44.71
N PHE A 195 -68.09 20.57 -44.64
CA PHE A 195 -67.75 19.34 -43.90
C PHE A 195 -66.56 18.61 -44.52
N ALA A 196 -66.41 18.64 -45.85
CA ALA A 196 -65.28 18.03 -46.53
C ALA A 196 -63.93 18.66 -46.12
N VAL A 197 -63.90 19.98 -45.95
CA VAL A 197 -62.70 20.70 -45.48
C VAL A 197 -62.35 20.30 -44.04
N VAL A 198 -63.34 20.27 -43.15
CA VAL A 198 -63.14 19.85 -41.76
C VAL A 198 -62.66 18.40 -41.68
N ALA A 199 -63.27 17.49 -42.42
CA ALA A 199 -62.90 16.07 -42.43
C ALA A 199 -61.44 15.86 -42.91
N LYS A 200 -60.99 16.62 -43.91
CA LYS A 200 -59.60 16.59 -44.38
C LYS A 200 -58.63 17.11 -43.32
N GLU A 201 -58.98 18.16 -42.58
CA GLU A 201 -58.14 18.67 -41.50
C GLU A 201 -58.07 17.67 -40.32
N VAL A 202 -59.17 16.98 -40.00
CA VAL A 202 -59.19 15.90 -38.99
C VAL A 202 -58.26 14.75 -39.38
N GLN A 203 -58.29 14.29 -40.63
CA GLN A 203 -57.35 13.27 -41.13
C GLN A 203 -55.89 13.74 -41.01
N LYS A 204 -55.62 14.99 -41.41
CA LYS A 204 -54.27 15.55 -41.34
C LYS A 204 -53.76 15.61 -39.89
N LEU A 205 -54.60 16.05 -38.96
CA LEU A 205 -54.28 16.04 -37.53
C LEU A 205 -54.02 14.62 -37.00
N ALA A 206 -54.83 13.64 -37.41
CA ALA A 206 -54.66 12.25 -37.01
C ALA A 206 -53.35 11.65 -37.54
N ASN A 207 -53.01 11.91 -38.81
CA ASN A 207 -51.76 11.46 -39.44
C ASN A 207 -50.53 12.11 -38.79
N ASN A 208 -50.56 13.43 -38.56
CA ASN A 208 -49.48 14.12 -37.85
C ASN A 208 -49.32 13.57 -36.42
N SER A 209 -50.42 13.31 -35.72
CA SER A 209 -50.37 12.74 -34.38
C SER A 209 -49.73 11.35 -34.36
N ASN A 210 -50.03 10.51 -35.37
CA ASN A 210 -49.35 9.22 -35.56
C ASN A 210 -47.84 9.38 -35.76
N GLU A 211 -47.42 10.30 -36.63
CA GLU A 211 -46.00 10.57 -36.88
C GLU A 211 -45.29 11.00 -35.58
N PHE A 212 -45.92 11.83 -34.75
CA PHE A 212 -45.36 12.20 -33.45
C PHE A 212 -45.28 11.02 -32.49
N THR A 213 -46.28 10.14 -32.45
CA THR A 213 -46.22 8.93 -31.60
C THR A 213 -45.10 7.98 -32.01
N GLU A 214 -44.84 7.83 -33.32
CA GLU A 214 -43.73 7.02 -33.83
C GLU A 214 -42.37 7.59 -33.41
N LYS A 215 -42.19 8.92 -33.51
CA LYS A 215 -40.97 9.60 -33.03
C LYS A 215 -40.76 9.44 -31.53
N ILE A 216 -41.82 9.51 -30.72
CA ILE A 216 -41.71 9.28 -29.27
C ILE A 216 -41.32 7.82 -29.00
N ALA A 217 -41.88 6.85 -29.72
CA ALA A 217 -41.51 5.45 -29.57
C ALA A 217 -40.03 5.19 -29.91
N GLU A 218 -39.48 5.85 -30.94
CA GLU A 218 -38.06 5.79 -31.26
C GLU A 218 -37.20 6.34 -30.11
N ILE A 219 -37.56 7.49 -29.55
CA ILE A 219 -36.86 8.09 -28.39
C ILE A 219 -36.90 7.14 -27.18
N LEU A 220 -38.06 6.54 -26.89
CA LEU A 220 -38.19 5.56 -25.81
C LEU A 220 -37.31 4.32 -26.05
N GLY A 221 -37.20 3.86 -27.30
CA GLY A 221 -36.28 2.79 -27.68
C GLY A 221 -34.83 3.11 -27.31
N ARG A 222 -34.37 4.32 -27.66
CA ARG A 222 -33.03 4.79 -27.30
C ARG A 222 -32.82 4.88 -25.79
N ILE A 223 -33.82 5.34 -25.04
CA ILE A 223 -33.74 5.37 -23.57
C ILE A 223 -33.62 3.95 -23.00
N LYS A 224 -34.33 2.95 -23.55
CA LYS A 224 -34.17 1.54 -23.12
C LYS A 224 -32.73 1.05 -23.33
N ASP A 225 -32.13 1.37 -24.47
CA ASP A 225 -30.75 0.98 -24.79
C ASP A 225 -29.72 1.66 -23.88
N GLU A 226 -29.93 2.95 -23.58
CA GLU A 226 -29.12 3.71 -22.63
C GLU A 226 -29.19 3.11 -21.23
N VAL A 227 -30.39 2.76 -20.74
CA VAL A 227 -30.55 2.11 -19.44
C VAL A 227 -29.91 0.72 -19.42
N PHE A 228 -30.04 -0.07 -20.49
CA PHE A 228 -29.36 -1.36 -20.60
C PHE A 228 -27.83 -1.21 -20.49
N THR A 229 -27.28 -0.19 -21.15
CA THR A 229 -25.84 0.12 -21.05
C THR A 229 -25.44 0.45 -19.61
N VAL A 230 -26.22 1.29 -18.93
CA VAL A 230 -25.99 1.62 -17.50
C VAL A 230 -26.02 0.36 -16.63
N THR A 231 -26.98 -0.56 -16.84
CA THR A 231 -27.03 -1.81 -16.04
C THR A 231 -25.79 -2.68 -16.22
N LYS A 232 -25.23 -2.73 -17.43
CA LYS A 232 -23.98 -3.45 -17.70
C LYS A 232 -22.77 -2.80 -17.03
N GLU A 233 -22.72 -1.46 -17.00
CA GLU A 233 -21.67 -0.74 -16.29
C GLU A 233 -21.75 -0.95 -14.77
N ILE A 234 -22.95 -1.03 -14.21
CA ILE A 234 -23.18 -1.36 -12.79
C ILE A 234 -22.66 -2.77 -12.47
N GLU A 235 -22.91 -3.77 -13.33
CA GLU A 235 -22.36 -5.12 -13.14
C GLU A 235 -20.82 -5.12 -13.14
N ALA A 236 -20.21 -4.40 -14.09
CA ALA A 236 -18.76 -4.26 -14.15
C ALA A 236 -18.21 -3.56 -12.89
N LEU A 237 -18.90 -2.53 -12.38
CA LEU A 237 -18.55 -1.82 -11.16
C LEU A 237 -18.60 -2.74 -9.93
N ASN A 238 -19.61 -3.60 -9.84
CA ASN A 238 -19.73 -4.58 -8.75
C ASN A 238 -18.58 -5.58 -8.75
N ASN A 239 -18.21 -6.10 -9.91
CA ASN A 239 -17.06 -7.02 -10.04
C ASN A 239 -15.75 -6.33 -9.63
N LEU A 240 -15.52 -5.10 -10.09
CA LEU A 240 -14.34 -4.32 -9.71
C LEU A 240 -14.27 -4.08 -8.19
N THR A 241 -15.42 -3.83 -7.58
CA THR A 241 -15.53 -3.59 -6.13
C THR A 241 -15.18 -4.84 -5.33
N GLU A 242 -15.61 -6.02 -5.79
CA GLU A 242 -15.25 -7.30 -5.15
C GLU A 242 -13.75 -7.61 -5.29
N ASP A 243 -13.15 -7.36 -6.46
CA ASP A 243 -11.71 -7.50 -6.66
C ASP A 243 -10.91 -6.56 -5.75
N GLN A 244 -11.33 -5.29 -5.64
CA GLN A 244 -10.70 -4.32 -4.75
C GLN A 244 -10.78 -4.73 -3.28
N LYS A 245 -11.91 -5.30 -2.86
CA LYS A 245 -12.08 -5.82 -1.51
C LYS A 245 -11.08 -6.93 -1.21
N LYS A 246 -10.93 -7.90 -2.12
CA LYS A 246 -9.95 -8.98 -1.98
C LYS A 246 -8.51 -8.46 -1.90
N VAL A 247 -8.14 -7.52 -2.77
CA VAL A 247 -6.81 -6.87 -2.72
C VAL A 247 -6.58 -6.17 -1.38
N GLY A 248 -7.61 -5.51 -0.84
CA GLY A 248 -7.53 -4.88 0.48
C GLY A 248 -7.31 -5.86 1.63
N GLU A 249 -8.00 -7.01 1.60
CA GLU A 249 -7.82 -8.08 2.60
C GLU A 249 -6.42 -8.71 2.52
N ASP A 250 -5.93 -9.00 1.31
CA ASP A 250 -4.59 -9.54 1.10
C ASP A 250 -3.50 -8.55 1.59
N LEU A 251 -3.67 -7.26 1.32
CA LEU A 251 -2.74 -6.21 1.75
C LEU A 251 -2.74 -6.04 3.27
N GLU A 252 -3.91 -6.10 3.91
CA GLU A 252 -4.03 -6.06 5.37
C GLU A 252 -3.29 -7.24 6.02
N GLN A 253 -3.48 -8.46 5.52
CA GLN A 253 -2.77 -9.63 6.03
C GLN A 253 -1.25 -9.52 5.84
N ALA A 254 -0.81 -9.03 4.68
CA ALA A 254 0.61 -8.81 4.41
C ALA A 254 1.22 -7.82 5.39
N MET A 255 0.52 -6.73 5.70
CA MET A 255 1.00 -5.72 6.66
C MET A 255 1.04 -6.25 8.09
N ILE A 256 0.04 -7.01 8.53
CA ILE A 256 0.05 -7.67 9.84
C ILE A 256 1.27 -8.60 9.98
N ARG A 257 1.57 -9.39 8.94
CA ARG A 257 2.75 -10.28 8.94
C ARG A 257 4.05 -9.49 8.98
N LEU A 258 4.14 -8.40 8.25
CA LEU A 258 5.33 -7.54 8.19
C LEU A 258 5.61 -6.88 9.55
N VAL A 259 4.58 -6.31 10.19
CA VAL A 259 4.71 -5.71 11.53
C VAL A 259 5.17 -6.75 12.56
N ASN A 260 4.54 -7.93 12.57
CA ASN A 260 4.93 -9.02 13.47
C ASN A 260 6.36 -9.53 13.26
N ASN A 261 6.92 -9.39 12.05
CA ASN A 261 8.31 -9.78 11.76
C ASN A 261 9.33 -8.73 12.21
N ILE A 262 8.92 -7.46 12.30
CA ILE A 262 9.78 -6.36 12.77
C ILE A 262 9.88 -6.36 14.30
N GLU A 263 8.82 -6.82 14.99
CA GLU A 263 8.78 -6.88 16.46
C GLU A 263 9.46 -8.13 17.06
N LYS A 264 9.90 -9.08 16.22
CA LYS A 264 10.62 -10.29 16.64
C LYS A 264 12.13 -10.15 16.51
#